data_AF-A0A973XSZ8-F1
#
_entry.id   AF-A0A973XSZ8-F1
#
_cell.length_a   1.000
_cell.length_b   1.000
_cell.length_c   1.000
_cell.angle_alpha   90.00
_cell.angle_beta   90.00
_cell.angle_gamma   90.00
#
_symmetry.space_group_name_H-M   'P 1'
#
loop_
_entity.id
_entity.type
_entity.pdbx_description
1 polymer ?
#
loop_
_entity_poly.entity_id
_entity_poly.type
_entity_poly.pdbx_seq_one_letter_code
_entity_poly.pdbx_strand_id
1 'polypeptide(L)'
;MIEYVPRSGPPEAMNCPAVVCDTCRKQVVGSGNIVWAYKVVHDTDEVRQQSPLYAAHKGRCDQALDAWLKKQYSIDDHWILLWEELDAFMSQLAYNAVNAFADDAEGEYHQLIVKQPRNDPHMEIPTIP
;
A
#
# COMPACT_ATOMS: atom_id res chain seq x y z
N MET A 1 -11.86 3.30 6.18
CA MET A 1 -12.58 2.02 6.02
C MET A 1 -13.74 2.16 5.03
N ILE A 2 -14.10 1.11 4.29
CA ILE A 2 -15.36 1.11 3.50
C ILE A 2 -16.48 0.61 4.39
N GLU A 3 -17.53 1.40 4.56
CA GLU A 3 -18.66 1.11 5.44
C GLU A 3 -19.99 1.33 4.72
N TYR A 4 -21.02 0.56 5.10
CA TYR A 4 -22.39 0.81 4.67
C TYR A 4 -23.03 1.84 5.61
N VAL A 5 -23.21 3.06 5.11
CA VAL A 5 -23.80 4.16 5.87
C VAL A 5 -25.29 4.23 5.55
N PRO A 6 -26.19 4.15 6.55
CA PRO A 6 -27.62 4.31 6.32
C PRO A 6 -27.90 5.76 5.93
N ARG A 7 -28.48 5.96 4.75
CA ARG A 7 -28.94 7.26 4.26
C ARG A 7 -30.47 7.26 4.18
N SER A 8 -31.09 8.18 4.90
CA SER A 8 -32.51 8.49 4.74
C SER A 8 -32.70 9.63 3.73
N GLY A 9 -33.59 9.46 2.75
CA GLY A 9 -33.94 10.52 1.80
C GLY A 9 -34.77 9.99 0.63
N PRO A 10 -35.44 10.86 -0.15
CA PRO A 10 -36.15 10.45 -1.36
C PRO A 10 -35.18 9.93 -2.45
N PRO A 11 -35.58 8.98 -3.32
CA PRO A 11 -36.89 8.31 -3.31
C PRO A 11 -37.01 7.21 -2.23
N GLU A 12 -35.90 6.65 -1.73
CA GLU A 12 -35.88 5.56 -0.76
C GLU A 12 -34.70 5.67 0.21
N ALA A 13 -34.91 5.27 1.46
CA ALA A 13 -33.81 5.09 2.41
C ALA A 13 -32.98 3.87 2.01
N MET A 14 -31.67 4.03 1.90
CA MET A 14 -30.77 2.98 1.43
C MET A 14 -29.44 3.01 2.16
N ASN A 15 -28.76 1.86 2.21
CA ASN A 15 -27.39 1.79 2.68
C ASN A 15 -26.46 2.20 1.52
N CYS A 16 -25.68 3.25 1.73
CA CYS A 16 -24.71 3.72 0.74
C CYS A 16 -23.30 3.27 1.17
N PRO A 17 -22.54 2.56 0.32
CA PRO A 17 -21.14 2.32 0.61
C PRO A 17 -20.39 3.66 0.61
N ALA A 18 -19.61 3.90 1.65
CA ALA A 18 -18.84 5.13 1.81
C ALA A 18 -17.46 4.82 2.38
N VAL A 19 -16.45 5.57 1.92
CA VAL A 19 -15.15 5.61 2.59
C VAL A 19 -15.29 6.50 3.81
N VAL A 20 -15.17 5.92 5.00
CA VAL A 20 -15.24 6.62 6.28
C VAL A 20 -13.82 6.77 6.84
N CYS A 21 -13.50 7.98 7.29
CA CYS A 21 -12.22 8.26 7.93
C CYS A 21 -12.15 7.58 9.29
N ASP A 22 -11.14 6.74 9.50
CA ASP A 22 -10.92 5.99 10.75
C ASP A 22 -10.55 6.90 11.92
N THR A 23 -10.07 8.12 11.65
CA THR A 23 -9.74 9.11 12.68
C THR A 23 -10.95 9.92 13.14
N CYS A 24 -11.67 10.55 12.21
CA CYS A 24 -12.74 11.51 12.55
C CYS A 24 -14.16 10.98 12.31
N ARG A 25 -14.29 9.77 11.77
CA ARG A 25 -15.56 9.07 11.49
C ARG A 25 -16.50 9.80 10.52
N LYS A 26 -15.99 10.78 9.78
CA LYS A 26 -16.70 11.46 8.68
C LYS A 26 -16.38 10.80 7.35
N GLN A 27 -17.28 10.94 6.38
CA GLN A 27 -17.05 10.50 5.01
C GLN A 27 -15.84 11.21 4.42
N VAL A 28 -14.97 10.44 3.76
CA VAL A 28 -13.88 10.94 2.93
C VAL A 28 -14.46 11.24 1.55
N VAL A 29 -14.51 12.53 1.20
CA VAL A 29 -14.93 13.02 -0.12
C VAL A 29 -13.76 13.79 -0.72
N GLY A 30 -13.30 13.37 -1.90
CA GLY A 30 -12.11 13.94 -2.54
C GLY A 30 -10.82 13.28 -2.06
N SER A 31 -9.79 14.08 -1.79
CA SER A 31 -8.45 13.58 -1.43
C SER A 31 -8.41 12.95 -0.02
N GLY A 32 -8.01 11.69 0.05
CA GLY A 32 -7.69 10.97 1.28
C GLY A 32 -6.70 9.85 1.00
N ASN A 33 -6.20 9.24 2.06
CA ASN A 33 -5.24 8.14 1.98
C ASN A 33 -5.90 6.85 2.46
N ILE A 34 -5.56 5.74 1.79
CA ILE A 34 -5.77 4.39 2.29
C ILE A 34 -4.42 3.90 2.75
N VAL A 35 -4.33 3.44 4.00
CA VAL A 35 -3.08 2.98 4.62
C VAL A 35 -3.32 1.63 5.28
N TRP A 36 -2.26 0.82 5.30
CA TRP A 36 -2.20 -0.44 6.03
C TRP A 36 -0.76 -0.69 6.47
N ALA A 37 -0.60 -1.60 7.42
CA ALA A 37 0.68 -2.16 7.83
C ALA A 37 0.79 -3.58 7.31
N TYR A 38 2.00 -4.02 6.98
CA TYR A 38 2.28 -5.44 6.77
C TYR A 38 3.53 -5.85 7.54
N LYS A 39 3.55 -7.13 7.91
CA LYS A 39 4.70 -7.72 8.58
C LYS A 39 5.69 -8.21 7.53
N VAL A 40 6.92 -7.71 7.59
CA VAL A 40 8.03 -8.22 6.78
C VAL A 40 8.32 -9.64 7.26
N VAL A 41 8.42 -10.56 6.30
CA VAL A 41 8.68 -11.97 6.55
C VAL A 41 10.13 -12.24 6.17
N HIS A 42 10.89 -12.82 7.10
CA HIS A 42 12.32 -13.12 6.91
C HIS A 42 12.61 -14.61 6.73
N ASP A 43 11.66 -15.48 7.06
CA ASP A 43 11.75 -16.93 6.91
C ASP A 43 10.71 -17.43 5.89
N THR A 44 11.07 -18.43 5.10
CA THR A 44 10.16 -19.06 4.14
C THR A 44 8.95 -19.73 4.79
N ASP A 45 9.06 -20.09 6.08
CA ASP A 45 7.98 -20.75 6.83
C ASP A 45 7.01 -19.77 7.54
N GLU A 46 7.30 -18.48 7.50
CA GLU A 46 6.48 -17.46 8.14
C GLU A 46 5.28 -17.03 7.26
N VAL A 47 4.11 -16.91 7.88
CA VAL A 47 2.89 -16.47 7.19
C VAL A 47 2.87 -14.95 7.09
N ARG A 48 2.71 -14.42 5.88
CA ARG A 48 2.56 -12.98 5.63
C ARG A 48 1.33 -12.42 6.35
N GLN A 49 1.53 -11.41 7.19
CA GLN A 49 0.47 -10.74 7.93
C GLN A 49 0.27 -9.31 7.44
N GLN A 50 -0.98 -8.85 7.48
CA GLN A 50 -1.35 -7.47 7.17
C GLN A 50 -2.41 -6.96 8.15
N SER A 51 -2.40 -5.66 8.42
CA SER A 51 -3.48 -5.00 9.13
C SER A 51 -4.74 -4.92 8.25
N PRO A 52 -5.90 -4.57 8.82
CA PRO A 52 -7.01 -4.03 8.04
C PRO A 52 -6.59 -2.82 7.21
N LEU A 53 -7.39 -2.50 6.18
CA LEU A 53 -7.25 -1.25 5.43
C LEU A 53 -7.92 -0.11 6.20
N TYR A 54 -7.17 0.95 6.47
CA TYR A 54 -7.66 2.17 7.09
C TYR A 54 -7.75 3.29 6.06
N ALA A 55 -8.68 4.21 6.24
CA ALA A 55 -8.79 5.42 5.42
C ALA A 55 -8.75 6.67 6.29
N ALA A 56 -8.11 7.73 5.81
CA ALA A 56 -8.14 9.03 6.48
C ALA A 56 -8.20 10.20 5.50
N HIS A 57 -8.78 11.32 5.95
CA HIS A 57 -8.60 12.59 5.24
C HIS A 57 -7.12 12.97 5.25
N LYS A 58 -6.66 13.58 4.16
CA LYS A 58 -5.31 14.13 4.08
C LYS A 58 -5.11 15.24 5.12
N GLY A 59 -3.89 15.39 5.65
CA GLY A 59 -3.50 16.48 6.55
C GLY A 59 -3.43 16.08 8.03
N ARG A 60 -4.50 16.30 8.80
CA ARG A 60 -4.48 16.02 10.24
C ARG A 60 -4.92 14.60 10.58
N CYS A 61 -5.88 14.05 9.82
CA CYS A 61 -6.43 12.73 10.12
C CYS A 61 -5.42 11.63 9.77
N ASP A 62 -4.80 11.71 8.59
CA ASP A 62 -3.73 10.79 8.18
C ASP A 62 -2.53 10.83 9.12
N GLN A 63 -2.05 12.01 9.55
CA GLN A 63 -0.96 12.11 10.53
C GLN A 63 -1.30 11.46 11.86
N ALA A 64 -2.52 11.67 12.36
CA ALA A 64 -2.98 11.06 13.60
C ALA A 64 -3.16 9.54 13.46
N LEU A 65 -3.66 9.09 12.30
CA LEU A 65 -3.79 7.67 11.99
C LEU A 65 -2.43 6.99 11.88
N ASP A 66 -1.47 7.59 11.18
CA ASP A 66 -0.09 7.09 11.04
C ASP A 66 0.58 6.95 12.41
N ALA A 67 0.52 7.99 13.25
CA ALA A 67 1.07 7.96 14.60
C ALA A 67 0.40 6.91 15.50
N TRP A 68 -0.88 6.60 15.28
CA TRP A 68 -1.56 5.52 15.98
C TRP A 68 -1.13 4.14 15.45
N LEU A 69 -1.06 3.96 14.13
CA LEU A 69 -0.65 2.71 13.49
C LEU A 69 0.77 2.33 13.89
N LYS A 70 1.72 3.27 13.91
CA LYS A 70 3.11 3.04 14.36
C LYS A 70 3.21 2.49 15.79
N LYS A 71 2.23 2.80 16.65
CA LYS A 71 2.18 2.26 18.02
C LYS A 71 1.58 0.86 18.08
N GLN A 72 0.70 0.51 17.15
CA GLN A 72 0.06 -0.81 17.10
C GLN A 72 0.91 -1.83 16.33
N TYR A 73 1.60 -1.35 15.30
CA TYR A 73 2.40 -2.11 14.35
C TYR A 73 3.82 -1.55 14.38
N SER A 74 4.59 -1.97 15.38
CA SER A 74 5.96 -1.46 15.58
C SER A 74 6.93 -2.05 14.57
N ILE A 75 7.90 -1.24 14.15
CA ILE A 75 9.03 -1.68 13.34
C ILE A 75 9.91 -2.69 14.08
N ASP A 76 9.95 -2.62 15.42
CA ASP A 76 10.68 -3.59 16.26
C ASP A 76 10.07 -5.00 16.15
N ASP A 77 8.78 -5.09 15.81
CA ASP A 77 8.07 -6.33 15.53
C ASP A 77 8.01 -6.65 14.03
N HIS A 78 8.88 -6.00 13.24
CA HIS A 78 8.99 -6.12 11.78
C HIS A 78 7.74 -5.70 11.00
N TRP A 79 6.92 -4.82 11.56
CA TRP A 79 5.84 -4.21 10.81
C TRP A 79 6.30 -2.92 10.13
N ILE A 80 5.85 -2.73 8.90
CA ILE A 80 6.08 -1.48 8.17
C ILE A 80 4.79 -0.96 7.57
N LEU A 81 4.69 0.36 7.50
CA LEU A 81 3.56 1.07 6.92
C LEU A 81 3.78 1.34 5.43
N LEU A 82 2.68 1.52 4.69
CA LEU A 82 2.71 1.82 3.25
C LEU A 82 3.73 2.91 2.86
N TRP A 83 3.82 3.99 3.63
CA TRP A 83 4.75 5.09 3.30
C TRP A 83 6.21 4.71 3.52
N GLU A 84 6.50 3.85 4.49
CA GLU A 84 7.84 3.33 4.75
C GLU A 84 8.24 2.32 3.67
N GLU A 85 7.30 1.47 3.21
CA GLU A 85 7.50 0.59 2.07
C GLU A 85 7.79 1.39 0.78
N LEU A 86 7.02 2.45 0.52
CA LEU A 86 7.23 3.31 -0.64
C LEU A 86 8.58 4.03 -0.57
N ASP A 87 8.98 4.51 0.60
CA ASP A 87 10.29 5.16 0.79
C ASP A 87 11.45 4.18 0.55
N ALA A 88 11.34 2.96 1.10
CA ALA A 88 12.31 1.90 0.87
C ALA A 88 12.38 1.50 -0.61
N PHE A 89 11.23 1.35 -1.27
CA PHE A 89 11.13 1.06 -2.69
C PHE A 89 11.81 2.14 -3.53
N MET A 90 11.49 3.41 -3.29
CA MET A 90 12.08 4.53 -4.04
C MET A 90 13.58 4.66 -3.80
N SER A 91 14.04 4.42 -2.57
CA SER A 91 15.45 4.41 -2.22
C SER A 91 16.20 3.30 -2.95
N GLN A 92 15.65 2.08 -2.95
CA GLN A 92 16.24 0.95 -3.66
C GLN A 92 16.24 1.17 -5.17
N LEU A 93 15.17 1.74 -5.73
CA LEU A 93 15.10 2.07 -7.15
C LEU A 93 16.17 3.09 -7.55
N ALA A 94 16.36 4.13 -6.73
CA ALA A 94 17.40 5.13 -6.95
C ALA A 94 18.81 4.52 -6.86
N TYR A 95 19.06 3.64 -5.90
CA TYR A 95 20.33 2.92 -5.77
C TYR A 95 20.61 2.04 -6.99
N ASN A 96 19.63 1.25 -7.41
CA ASN A 96 19.76 0.33 -8.55
C ASN A 96 19.86 1.05 -9.90
N ALA A 97 19.48 2.33 -9.98
CA ALA A 97 19.63 3.14 -11.18
C ALA A 97 21.10 3.43 -11.51
N VAL A 98 22.00 3.31 -10.54
CA VAL A 98 23.44 3.58 -10.69
C VAL A 98 24.35 2.43 -10.27
N ASN A 99 23.81 1.38 -9.64
CA ASN A 99 24.54 0.17 -9.27
C ASN A 99 23.90 -1.05 -9.95
N ALA A 100 24.69 -1.84 -10.67
CA ALA A 100 24.19 -3.06 -11.30
C ALA A 100 24.06 -4.19 -10.27
N PHE A 101 23.01 -5.01 -10.39
CA PHE A 101 22.82 -6.17 -9.52
C PHE A 101 23.99 -7.16 -9.55
N ALA A 102 24.69 -7.26 -10.69
CA ALA A 102 25.86 -8.13 -10.83
C ALA A 102 27.05 -7.72 -9.93
N ASP A 103 27.07 -6.45 -9.49
CA ASP A 103 28.15 -5.89 -8.68
C ASP A 103 27.78 -5.80 -7.18
N ASP A 104 26.54 -6.15 -6.82
CA ASP A 104 26.09 -6.18 -5.43
C ASP A 104 26.34 -7.54 -4.79
N ALA A 105 27.49 -7.64 -4.10
CA ALA A 105 27.94 -8.87 -3.45
C ALA A 105 27.12 -9.27 -2.20
N GLU A 106 26.32 -8.34 -1.64
CA GLU A 106 25.53 -8.57 -0.43
C GLU A 106 24.04 -8.82 -0.73
N GLY A 107 23.61 -8.55 -1.97
CA GLY A 107 22.22 -8.71 -2.39
C GLY A 107 21.84 -10.16 -2.69
N GLU A 108 20.71 -10.60 -2.14
CA GLU A 108 20.04 -11.84 -2.55
C GLU A 108 18.91 -11.50 -3.54
N TYR A 109 18.99 -12.05 -4.75
CA TYR A 109 18.06 -11.74 -5.85
C TYR A 109 17.35 -12.99 -6.32
N HIS A 110 16.01 -12.95 -6.36
CA HIS A 110 15.18 -14.09 -6.77
C HIS A 110 14.71 -13.92 -8.22
N GLN A 111 14.59 -15.05 -8.95
CA GLN A 111 13.97 -15.03 -10.27
C GLN A 111 12.48 -14.72 -10.17
N LEU A 112 12.04 -13.62 -10.78
CA LEU A 112 10.63 -13.27 -10.95
C LEU A 112 10.20 -13.53 -12.39
N ILE A 113 9.24 -14.44 -12.58
CA ILE A 113 8.58 -14.61 -13.88
C ILE A 113 7.38 -13.68 -13.95
N VAL A 114 7.52 -12.55 -14.65
CA VAL A 114 6.40 -11.64 -14.91
C VAL A 114 5.54 -12.23 -16.02
N LYS A 115 4.39 -12.79 -15.66
CA LYS A 115 3.41 -13.32 -16.63
C LYS A 115 2.54 -12.19 -17.16
N GLN A 116 2.83 -11.72 -18.38
CA GLN A 116 2.03 -10.68 -19.00
C GLN A 116 0.63 -11.17 -19.42
N PRO A 117 -0.37 -10.27 -19.47
CA PRO A 117 -1.65 -10.55 -20.11
C PRO A 117 -1.45 -11.05 -21.55
N ARG A 118 -2.24 -12.02 -22.01
CA ARG A 118 -2.08 -12.67 -23.33
C ARG A 118 -2.09 -11.72 -24.53
N ASN A 119 -2.63 -10.51 -24.36
CA ASN A 119 -2.79 -9.49 -25.41
C ASN A 119 -2.17 -8.15 -24.99
N ASP A 120 -1.06 -8.16 -24.25
CA ASP A 120 -0.38 -6.91 -23.87
C ASP A 120 0.26 -6.25 -25.11
N PRO A 121 -0.20 -5.05 -25.53
CA PRO A 121 0.34 -4.33 -26.69
C PRO A 121 1.78 -3.84 -26.47
N HIS A 122 2.30 -3.87 -25.24
CA HIS A 122 3.68 -3.51 -24.92
C HIS A 122 4.68 -4.66 -25.15
N MET A 123 4.21 -5.83 -25.62
CA MET A 123 5.06 -6.96 -26.03
C MET A 123 5.68 -6.81 -27.43
N GLU A 124 5.26 -5.80 -28.21
CA GLU A 124 5.92 -5.51 -29.48
C GLU A 124 7.32 -4.96 -29.18
N ILE A 125 8.33 -5.82 -29.35
CA ILE A 125 9.74 -5.43 -29.30
C ILE A 125 9.91 -4.28 -30.30
N PRO A 126 10.41 -3.10 -29.88
CA PRO A 126 10.65 -2.01 -30.81
C PRO A 126 11.55 -2.50 -31.94
N THR A 127 11.04 -2.48 -33.16
CA THR A 127 11.88 -2.70 -34.34
C THR A 127 12.86 -1.54 -34.40
N ILE A 128 14.12 -1.85 -34.10
CA ILE A 128 15.21 -0.89 -34.27
C ILE A 128 15.26 -0.51 -35.76
N PRO A 129 15.28 0.78 -36.11
CA PRO A 129 15.42 1.22 -37.50
C PRO A 129 16.78 0.83 -38.11
#